data_AF-W0V0Q8-F1
#
_entry.id   AF-W0V0Q8-F1
#
_cell.length_a   1.000
_cell.length_b   1.000
_cell.length_c   1.000
_cell.angle_alpha   90.00
_cell.angle_beta   90.00
_cell.angle_gamma   90.00
#
_symmetry.space_group_name_H-M   'P 1'
#
loop_
_entity.id
_entity.type
_entity.pdbx_description
1 polymer ?
#
loop_
_entity_poly.entity_id
_entity_poly.type
_entity_poly.pdbx_seq_one_letter_code
_entity_poly.pdbx_strand_id
1 'polypeptide(L)'
;MSTISGPLSAGVSGISANQRALDVAGHNIANANTANLKAQQASFQESSPAGSGVTLSVEGRNLAANNLNRINGPETKENGVNLNQEVNNTLVYKLGAQLSANVVKSADQALGSVIDVKT
;
A
#
# COMPACT_ATOMS: atom_id res chain seq x y z
N MET A 1 25.24 -15.76 -2.35
CA MET A 1 24.04 -15.74 -3.21
C MET A 1 22.80 -15.09 -2.54
N SER A 2 22.86 -14.66 -1.27
CA SER A 2 21.69 -14.12 -0.53
C SER A 2 21.42 -12.61 -0.74
N THR A 3 22.41 -11.82 -1.17
CA THR A 3 22.31 -10.35 -1.24
C THR A 3 21.53 -9.82 -2.44
N ILE A 4 21.33 -10.62 -3.49
CA ILE A 4 20.61 -10.21 -4.71
C ILE A 4 19.13 -10.64 -4.68
N SER A 5 18.77 -11.65 -3.88
CA SER A 5 17.36 -12.03 -3.70
C SER A 5 16.54 -10.96 -2.97
N GLY A 6 17.19 -10.15 -2.11
CA GLY A 6 16.55 -9.06 -1.35
C GLY A 6 15.98 -7.94 -2.21
N PRO A 7 16.77 -7.31 -3.12
CA PRO A 7 16.24 -6.23 -3.97
C PRO A 7 15.19 -6.72 -4.98
N LEU A 8 15.33 -7.96 -5.49
CA LEU A 8 14.34 -8.53 -6.41
C LEU A 8 13.02 -8.84 -5.68
N SER A 9 13.06 -9.44 -4.49
CA SER A 9 11.86 -9.75 -3.71
C SER A 9 11.17 -8.49 -3.19
N ALA A 10 11.94 -7.45 -2.82
CA ALA A 10 11.42 -6.14 -2.44
C ALA A 10 10.77 -5.39 -3.62
N GLY A 11 11.36 -5.50 -4.82
CA GLY A 11 10.77 -4.96 -6.04
C GLY A 11 9.44 -5.65 -6.38
N VAL A 12 9.39 -6.97 -6.33
CA VAL A 12 8.17 -7.75 -6.58
C VAL A 12 7.10 -7.49 -5.51
N SER A 13 7.48 -7.43 -4.23
CA SER A 13 6.55 -7.13 -3.14
C SER A 13 5.97 -5.72 -3.28
N GLY A 14 6.80 -4.73 -3.65
CA GLY A 14 6.39 -3.36 -3.96
C GLY A 14 5.39 -3.27 -5.12
N ILE A 15 5.61 -4.02 -6.21
CA ILE A 15 4.64 -4.13 -7.31
C ILE A 15 3.32 -4.70 -6.79
N SER A 16 3.37 -5.83 -6.08
CA SER A 16 2.16 -6.50 -5.59
C SER A 16 1.35 -5.65 -4.59
N ALA A 17 2.03 -4.87 -3.75
CA ALA A 17 1.39 -3.97 -2.80
C ALA A 17 0.70 -2.80 -3.50
N ASN A 18 1.37 -2.19 -4.49
CA ASN A 18 0.78 -1.13 -5.32
C ASN A 18 -0.40 -1.64 -6.17
N GLN A 19 -0.34 -2.88 -6.67
CA GLN A 19 -1.47 -3.51 -7.38
C GLN A 19 -2.69 -3.68 -6.47
N ARG A 20 -2.53 -4.21 -5.26
CA ARG A 20 -3.64 -4.32 -4.29
C ARG A 20 -4.20 -2.96 -3.92
N ALA A 21 -3.35 -1.94 -3.80
CA ALA A 21 -3.78 -0.58 -3.53
C ALA A 21 -4.58 0.02 -4.70
N LEU A 22 -4.20 -0.28 -5.94
CA LEU A 22 -4.98 0.07 -7.14
C LEU A 22 -6.34 -0.60 -7.17
N ASP A 23 -6.44 -1.86 -6.75
CA ASP A 23 -7.72 -2.58 -6.72
C ASP A 23 -8.69 -1.94 -5.71
N VAL A 24 -8.20 -1.58 -4.52
CA VAL A 24 -8.97 -0.86 -3.50
C VAL A 24 -9.43 0.50 -4.02
N ALA A 25 -8.53 1.25 -4.66
CA ALA A 25 -8.85 2.53 -5.26
C ALA A 25 -9.88 2.42 -6.39
N GLY A 26 -9.73 1.41 -7.26
CA GLY A 26 -10.66 1.12 -8.34
C GLY A 26 -12.05 0.74 -7.82
N HIS A 27 -12.12 -0.05 -6.74
CA HIS A 27 -13.37 -0.38 -6.07
C HIS A 27 -14.08 0.87 -5.51
N ASN A 28 -13.32 1.78 -4.88
CA ASN A 28 -13.84 3.05 -4.38
C ASN A 28 -14.34 3.95 -5.52
N ILE A 29 -13.58 4.08 -6.62
CA ILE A 29 -13.97 4.88 -7.80
C ILE A 29 -15.25 4.33 -8.44
N ALA A 30 -15.31 3.01 -8.67
CA ALA A 30 -16.46 2.37 -9.30
C ALA A 30 -17.73 2.53 -8.47
N ASN A 31 -17.59 2.45 -7.14
CA ASN A 31 -18.72 2.57 -6.22
C ASN A 31 -18.87 3.98 -5.63
N ALA A 32 -18.19 4.99 -6.18
CA ALA A 32 -18.24 6.37 -5.68
C ALA A 32 -19.65 6.95 -5.69
N ASN A 33 -20.56 6.46 -6.54
CA ASN A 33 -21.97 6.88 -6.59
C ASN A 33 -22.91 5.99 -5.75
N THR A 34 -22.37 5.03 -4.98
CA THR A 34 -23.18 4.13 -4.13
C THR A 34 -23.45 4.77 -2.77
N ALA A 35 -24.72 5.02 -2.46
CA ALA A 35 -25.11 5.60 -1.18
C ALA A 35 -24.68 4.73 0.02
N ASN A 36 -24.20 5.37 1.08
CA ASN A 36 -23.69 4.73 2.32
C ASN A 36 -22.42 3.87 2.16
N LEU A 37 -21.71 3.94 1.03
CA LEU A 37 -20.42 3.27 0.90
C LEU A 37 -19.35 3.93 1.79
N LYS A 38 -18.61 3.11 2.53
CA LYS A 38 -17.40 3.53 3.25
C LYS A 38 -16.19 3.25 2.37
N ALA A 39 -15.41 4.29 2.08
CA ALA A 39 -14.17 4.15 1.31
C ALA A 39 -13.19 3.21 2.05
N GLN A 40 -12.56 2.32 1.30
CA GLN A 40 -11.47 1.47 1.78
C GLN A 40 -10.13 2.16 1.50
N GLN A 41 -9.15 2.09 2.40
CA GLN A 41 -7.84 2.70 2.16
C GLN A 41 -6.74 1.64 2.23
N ALA A 42 -5.86 1.66 1.23
CA ALA A 42 -4.65 0.85 1.26
C ALA A 42 -3.61 1.49 2.16
N SER A 43 -3.07 0.71 3.10
CA SER A 43 -1.98 1.12 3.98
C SER A 43 -0.77 0.24 3.67
N PHE A 44 0.40 0.87 3.60
CA PHE A 44 1.66 0.17 3.34
C PHE A 44 2.40 -0.01 4.67
N GLN A 45 2.66 -1.26 5.02
CA GLN A 45 3.49 -1.60 6.18
C GLN A 45 4.68 -2.40 5.69
N GLU A 46 5.88 -1.90 5.97
CA GLU A 46 7.11 -2.63 5.76
C GLU A 46 7.31 -3.61 6.92
N SER A 47 7.37 -4.91 6.62
CA SER A 47 7.54 -5.93 7.65
C SER A 47 9.04 -6.10 7.97
N SER A 48 9.59 -5.30 8.88
CA SER A 48 10.90 -5.58 9.49
C SER A 48 11.03 -5.01 10.91
N PRO A 49 11.38 -5.81 11.95
CA PRO A 49 11.69 -7.25 11.94
C PRO A 49 10.45 -8.15 12.13
N ALA A 50 10.57 -9.39 11.63
CA ALA A 50 9.67 -10.49 11.95
C ALA A 50 9.98 -11.04 13.35
N GLY A 51 9.14 -10.75 14.34
CA GLY A 51 9.19 -11.41 15.65
C GLY A 51 8.95 -10.49 16.84
N SER A 52 7.98 -10.88 17.67
CA SER A 52 7.70 -10.36 19.02
C SER A 52 6.96 -9.03 19.13
N GLY A 53 5.64 -9.15 19.26
CA GLY A 53 4.86 -8.24 20.11
C GLY A 53 4.22 -7.07 19.38
N VAL A 54 3.04 -7.30 18.80
CA VAL A 54 2.03 -6.23 18.78
C VAL A 54 1.48 -6.11 20.20
N THR A 55 2.27 -5.51 21.10
CA THR A 55 1.74 -4.98 22.35
C THR A 55 1.14 -3.63 21.98
N LEU A 56 -0.18 -3.59 21.76
CA LEU A 56 -0.91 -2.34 21.68
C LEU A 56 -0.67 -1.58 22.99
N SER A 57 0.15 -0.52 22.93
CA SER A 57 0.36 0.40 24.05
C SER A 57 -0.98 0.81 24.63
N VAL A 58 -1.05 0.94 25.95
CA VAL A 58 -2.28 1.25 26.68
C VAL A 58 -2.88 2.59 26.19
N GLU A 59 -2.06 3.52 25.67
CA GLU A 59 -2.55 4.71 24.96
C GLU A 59 -3.27 4.40 23.63
N GLY A 60 -2.82 3.42 22.85
CA GLY A 60 -3.46 3.00 21.60
C GLY A 60 -4.87 2.45 21.80
N ARG A 61 -5.11 1.82 22.96
CA ARG A 61 -6.45 1.36 23.37
C ARG A 61 -7.36 2.52 23.78
N ASN A 62 -6.82 3.54 24.45
CA ASN A 62 -7.56 4.73 24.82
C ASN A 62 -7.91 5.61 23.60
N LEU A 63 -7.03 5.65 22.58
CA LEU A 63 -7.33 6.26 21.28
C LEU A 63 -8.38 5.47 20.49
N ALA A 64 -8.32 4.13 20.51
CA ALA A 64 -9.35 3.28 19.92
C ALA A 64 -10.72 3.45 20.60
N ALA A 65 -10.75 3.62 21.92
CA ALA A 65 -11.97 3.94 22.67
C ALA A 65 -12.50 5.36 22.36
N ASN A 66 -11.62 6.35 22.12
CA ASN A 66 -12.04 7.69 21.71
C ASN A 66 -12.69 7.71 20.31
N ASN A 67 -12.26 6.81 19.42
CA ASN A 67 -12.90 6.61 18.11
C ASN A 67 -14.30 5.99 18.21
N LEU A 68 -14.64 5.32 19.32
CA LEU A 68 -16.02 4.88 19.57
C LEU A 68 -16.94 6.04 20.01
N ASN A 69 -16.40 7.15 20.53
CA ASN A 69 -17.22 8.31 20.94
C ASN A 69 -17.56 9.26 19.78
N ARG A 70 -16.77 9.25 18.68
CA ARG A 70 -17.17 9.88 17.41
C ARG A 70 -18.35 9.20 16.71
N ILE A 71 -18.82 8.07 17.23
CA ILE A 71 -20.00 7.34 16.72
C ILE A 71 -21.32 8.04 17.13
N ASN A 72 -21.28 9.01 18.06
CA ASN A 72 -22.49 9.62 18.64
C ASN A 72 -22.73 11.10 18.24
N GLY A 73 -22.19 11.57 17.11
CA GLY A 73 -22.57 12.84 16.49
C GLY A 73 -23.17 12.60 15.10
N PRO A 74 -24.22 13.32 14.67
CA PRO A 74 -24.90 13.04 13.41
C PRO A 74 -24.04 13.52 12.24
N GLU A 75 -23.03 12.75 11.90
CA GLU A 75 -22.34 12.89 10.63
C GLU A 75 -23.28 12.30 9.57
N THR A 76 -24.08 13.15 8.92
CA THR A 76 -24.65 12.84 7.59
C THR A 76 -23.46 12.60 6.66
N LYS A 77 -22.95 11.36 6.66
CA LYS A 77 -21.89 10.87 5.77
C LYS A 77 -22.49 10.62 4.41
N GLU A 78 -22.86 11.70 3.74
CA GLU A 78 -23.09 11.69 2.31
C GLU A 78 -21.73 11.40 1.66
N ASN A 79 -21.62 10.23 1.03
CA ASN A 79 -20.48 9.77 0.23
C ASN A 79 -19.08 9.96 0.88
N GLY A 80 -18.60 8.94 1.61
CA GLY A 80 -17.23 8.92 2.14
C GLY A 80 -16.13 8.77 1.09
N VAL A 81 -16.48 8.61 -0.19
CA VAL A 81 -15.52 8.47 -1.30
C VAL A 81 -15.24 9.84 -1.92
N ASN A 82 -14.00 10.29 -1.82
CA ASN A 82 -13.54 11.50 -2.51
C ASN A 82 -12.92 11.09 -3.86
N LEU A 83 -13.69 11.15 -4.94
CA LEU A 83 -13.26 10.67 -6.26
C LEU A 83 -11.95 11.32 -6.74
N ASN A 84 -11.77 12.62 -6.50
CA ASN A 84 -10.54 13.33 -6.86
C ASN A 84 -9.32 12.78 -6.11
N GLN A 85 -9.48 12.45 -4.83
CA GLN A 85 -8.43 11.85 -4.03
C GLN A 85 -8.12 10.43 -4.52
N GLU A 86 -9.16 9.66 -4.87
CA GLU A 86 -8.99 8.28 -5.31
C GLU A 86 -8.32 8.20 -6.69
N VAL A 87 -8.70 9.07 -7.62
CA VAL A 87 -8.02 9.19 -8.92
C VAL A 87 -6.55 9.56 -8.72
N ASN A 88 -6.24 10.49 -7.81
CA ASN A 88 -4.84 10.82 -7.49
C ASN A 88 -4.10 9.62 -6.88
N ASN A 89 -4.72 8.91 -5.94
CA ASN A 89 -4.16 7.69 -5.34
C ASN A 89 -3.86 6.64 -6.42
N THR A 90 -4.75 6.42 -7.40
CA THR A 90 -4.47 5.49 -8.51
C THR A 90 -3.25 5.90 -9.34
N LEU A 91 -3.02 7.19 -9.53
CA LEU A 91 -1.83 7.67 -10.22
C LEU A 91 -0.57 7.34 -9.40
N VAL A 92 -0.58 7.63 -8.10
CA VAL A 92 0.53 7.34 -7.18
C VAL A 92 0.84 5.84 -7.16
N TYR A 93 -0.17 4.98 -7.05
CA TYR A 93 0.06 3.53 -7.04
C TYR A 93 0.57 2.98 -8.38
N LYS A 94 0.11 3.51 -9.52
CA LYS A 94 0.66 3.16 -10.84
C LYS A 94 2.13 3.55 -10.95
N LEU A 95 2.47 4.76 -10.51
CA LEU A 95 3.85 5.24 -10.48
C LEU A 95 4.72 4.40 -9.55
N GLY A 96 4.21 4.04 -8.37
CA GLY A 96 4.89 3.14 -7.42
C GLY A 96 5.19 1.77 -8.02
N ALA A 97 4.21 1.16 -8.68
CA ALA A 97 4.40 -0.12 -9.38
C ALA A 97 5.43 -0.01 -10.52
N GLN A 98 5.40 1.08 -11.29
CA GLN A 98 6.38 1.33 -12.37
C GLN A 98 7.79 1.53 -11.84
N LEU A 99 7.95 2.27 -10.74
CA LEU A 99 9.23 2.46 -10.08
C LEU A 99 9.81 1.12 -9.62
N SER A 100 9.01 0.30 -8.94
CA SER A 100 9.43 -1.03 -8.52
C SER A 100 9.81 -1.92 -9.71
N ALA A 101 9.11 -1.84 -10.84
CA ALA A 101 9.49 -2.54 -12.06
C ALA A 101 10.84 -2.05 -12.63
N ASN A 102 11.14 -0.75 -12.56
CA ASN A 102 12.42 -0.21 -12.98
C ASN A 102 13.56 -0.66 -12.05
N VAL A 103 13.31 -0.80 -10.74
CA VAL A 103 14.29 -1.37 -9.78
C VAL A 103 14.57 -2.84 -10.10
N VAL A 104 13.55 -3.62 -10.45
CA VAL A 104 13.74 -5.02 -10.88
C VAL A 104 14.55 -5.08 -12.17
N LYS A 105 14.27 -4.21 -13.16
CA LYS A 105 15.04 -4.14 -14.40
C LYS A 105 16.50 -3.73 -14.18
N SER A 106 16.77 -2.76 -13.32
CA SER A 106 18.14 -2.35 -13.02
C SER A 106 18.90 -3.42 -12.24
N ALA A 107 18.23 -4.15 -11.35
CA ALA A 107 18.80 -5.33 -10.70
C ALA A 107 19.13 -6.44 -11.70
N ASP A 108 18.28 -6.67 -12.71
CA ASP A 108 18.51 -7.62 -13.80
C ASP A 108 19.69 -7.19 -14.70
N GLN A 109 19.77 -5.90 -15.04
CA GLN A 109 20.92 -5.36 -15.79
C GLN A 109 22.24 -5.49 -15.04
N ALA A 110 22.23 -5.28 -13.72
CA ALA A 110 23.39 -5.49 -12.86
C ALA A 110 23.79 -6.97 -12.76
N LEU A 111 22.82 -7.89 -12.80
CA LEU A 111 23.09 -9.32 -12.92
C LEU A 111 23.73 -9.67 -14.26
N GLY A 112 23.20 -9.12 -15.37
CA GLY A 112 23.72 -9.34 -16.71
C GLY A 112 25.18 -8.89 -16.87
N SER A 113 25.53 -7.70 -16.37
CA SER A 113 26.91 -7.20 -16.44
C SER A 113 27.90 -8.00 -15.58
N VAL A 114 27.45 -8.56 -14.44
CA VAL A 114 28.28 -9.42 -13.59
C VAL A 114 28.53 -10.80 -14.22
N ILE A 115 27.57 -11.32 -15.01
CA ILE A 115 27.74 -12.58 -15.74
C ILE A 115 28.68 -12.40 -16.94
N ASP A 116 28.56 -11.28 -17.66
CA ASP A 116 29.39 -10.95 -18.82
C ASP A 116 30.88 -10.81 -18.44
N VAL A 117 31.18 -10.21 -17.28
CA VAL A 117 32.58 -10.06 -16.78
C VAL A 117 33.28 -11.38 -16.42
N LYS A 118 32.51 -12.47 -16.21
CA LYS A 118 33.02 -13.76 -15.73
C LYS A 118 33.17 -14.81 -16.84
N THR A 119 32.80 -14.45 -18.08
CA THR A 119 32.93 -15.28 -19.29
C THR A 119 34.06 -14.75 -20.15
#